data_AF-A0A2U3H2A6-F1
#
_entry.id   AF-A0A2U3H2A6-F1
#
_cell.length_a   1.000
_cell.length_b   1.000
_cell.length_c   1.000
_cell.angle_alpha   90.00
_cell.angle_beta   90.00
_cell.angle_gamma   90.00
#
_symmetry.space_group_name_H-M   'P 1'
#
loop_
_entity.id
_entity.type
_entity.pdbx_description
1 polymer ?
#
loop_
_entity_poly.entity_id
_entity_poly.type
_entity_poly.pdbx_seq_one_letter_code
_entity_poly.pdbx_strand_id
1 'polypeptide(L)'
;MEDDLWARIEPLLPPWPERSPGPKPVDDRLCLQGILIDELAGWGMVPPVLVADAGYGQNADFRDGLDGRGIGYVVAVRSDVTVHPQDAEPVTPPWSGSGRKPQPRYRDTPSPVAAPATGQGRPAFTEATWREGSRGPMRSRFLALRVRPAGIRARRLARAAATAREGCWNGVLPEATLLVEWPEDAEAPTDYWLSNLPAATPMAELVRLAKIRWRIEHDYRELKHGLGLDHFEGRSGTGWHHHVTLVTAAHAFLTEQRLAPKADTAASPSTRSSTPSRTC
;
A
#
# COMPACT_ATOMS: atom_id res chain seq x y z
N MET A 1 -29.04 11.59 4.08
CA MET A 1 -27.59 11.87 4.19
C MET A 1 -27.17 12.21 2.78
N GLU A 2 -27.33 13.45 2.30
CA GLU A 2 -27.32 13.56 0.83
C GLU A 2 -26.64 14.74 0.14
N ASP A 3 -26.33 15.88 0.73
CA ASP A 3 -25.68 16.95 -0.08
C ASP A 3 -24.27 17.33 0.39
N ASP A 4 -24.04 17.50 1.70
CA ASP A 4 -22.73 17.94 2.22
C ASP A 4 -21.61 16.91 2.05
N LEU A 5 -21.91 15.62 2.14
CA LEU A 5 -20.91 14.56 1.93
C LEU A 5 -20.60 14.41 0.44
N TRP A 6 -21.63 14.50 -0.43
CA TRP A 6 -21.44 14.44 -1.88
C TRP A 6 -20.70 15.66 -2.42
N ALA A 7 -20.95 16.86 -1.89
CA ALA A 7 -20.21 18.08 -2.24
C ALA A 7 -18.72 18.03 -1.82
N ARG A 8 -18.38 17.24 -0.80
CA ARG A 8 -16.99 16.99 -0.37
C ARG A 8 -16.30 15.91 -1.19
N ILE A 9 -17.04 14.87 -1.57
CA ILE A 9 -16.53 13.73 -2.32
C ILE A 9 -16.36 14.04 -3.81
N GLU A 10 -17.31 14.73 -4.43
CA GLU A 10 -17.33 14.97 -5.87
C GLU A 10 -16.04 15.62 -6.42
N PRO A 11 -15.43 16.63 -5.77
CA PRO A 11 -14.16 17.21 -6.23
C PRO A 11 -12.95 16.28 -6.11
N LEU A 12 -13.04 15.25 -5.27
CA LEU A 12 -11.98 14.26 -5.02
C LEU A 12 -12.02 13.09 -6.01
N LEU A 13 -13.10 12.99 -6.78
CA LEU A 13 -13.23 12.02 -7.86
C LEU A 13 -12.41 12.46 -9.08
N PRO A 14 -11.75 11.53 -9.80
CA PRO A 14 -11.01 11.88 -11.01
C PRO A 14 -11.95 12.53 -12.05
N PRO A 15 -11.50 13.56 -12.80
CA PRO A 15 -12.36 14.28 -13.74
C PRO A 15 -12.87 13.38 -14.86
N TRP A 16 -14.17 13.46 -15.11
CA TRP A 16 -14.89 12.72 -16.14
C TRP A 16 -14.53 13.20 -17.56
N PRO A 17 -14.36 12.30 -18.55
CA PRO A 17 -14.34 12.69 -19.96
C PRO A 17 -15.77 12.93 -20.49
N GLU A 18 -16.00 14.08 -21.14
CA GLU A 18 -17.30 14.58 -21.67
C GLU A 18 -18.03 13.69 -22.70
N ARG A 19 -17.55 12.49 -23.03
CA ARG A 19 -18.12 11.67 -24.12
C ARG A 19 -18.28 10.20 -23.74
N SER A 20 -19.39 9.83 -23.10
CA SER A 20 -20.27 8.69 -23.46
C SER A 20 -21.37 8.46 -22.41
N PRO A 21 -22.58 8.01 -22.81
CA PRO A 21 -23.69 7.75 -21.89
C PRO A 21 -23.56 6.35 -21.26
N GLY A 22 -23.63 6.29 -19.92
CA GLY A 22 -23.74 5.06 -19.13
C GLY A 22 -22.45 4.63 -18.43
N PRO A 23 -22.49 4.25 -17.13
CA PRO A 23 -21.29 3.95 -16.37
C PRO A 23 -20.67 2.60 -16.80
N LYS A 24 -19.35 2.58 -16.99
CA LYS A 24 -18.57 1.42 -16.55
C LYS A 24 -18.32 1.61 -15.05
N PRO A 25 -18.70 0.67 -14.18
CA PRO A 25 -18.44 0.81 -12.76
C PRO A 25 -16.93 0.91 -12.54
N VAL A 26 -16.50 2.03 -11.95
CA VAL A 26 -15.26 2.04 -11.18
C VAL A 26 -15.52 1.08 -10.03
N ASP A 27 -14.61 0.15 -9.75
CA ASP A 27 -14.76 -0.73 -8.59
C ASP A 27 -14.99 0.16 -7.35
N ASP A 28 -16.12 0.02 -6.67
CA ASP A 28 -16.50 0.87 -5.52
C ASP A 28 -15.36 0.96 -4.50
N ARG A 29 -14.52 -0.08 -4.40
CA ARG A 29 -13.31 -0.07 -3.57
C ARG A 29 -12.32 1.02 -3.95
N LEU A 30 -12.09 1.25 -5.25
CA LEU A 30 -11.17 2.29 -5.73
C LEU A 30 -11.67 3.70 -5.40
N CYS A 31 -12.97 3.91 -5.49
CA CYS A 31 -13.61 5.18 -5.19
C CYS A 31 -13.53 5.48 -3.68
N LEU A 32 -13.91 4.50 -2.84
CA LEU A 32 -13.88 4.63 -1.38
C LEU A 32 -12.47 4.80 -0.81
N GLN A 33 -11.44 4.27 -1.48
CA GLN A 33 -10.04 4.37 -1.05
C GLN A 33 -9.49 5.80 -1.11
N GLY A 34 -9.69 6.49 -2.23
CA GLY A 34 -9.22 7.87 -2.40
C GLY A 34 -9.94 8.81 -1.45
N ILE A 35 -11.26 8.65 -1.33
CA ILE A 35 -12.12 9.47 -0.47
C ILE A 35 -11.68 9.41 0.99
N LEU A 36 -11.40 8.21 1.54
CA LEU A 36 -11.00 8.09 2.94
C LEU A 36 -9.65 8.76 3.21
N ILE A 37 -8.69 8.66 2.28
CA ILE A 37 -7.38 9.29 2.42
C ILE A 37 -7.50 10.82 2.37
N ASP A 38 -8.34 11.33 1.46
CA ASP A 38 -8.55 12.76 1.28
C ASP A 38 -9.36 13.37 2.44
N GLU A 39 -10.36 12.66 2.98
CA GLU A 39 -11.08 13.08 4.19
C GLU A 39 -10.14 13.15 5.40
N LEU A 40 -9.27 12.15 5.59
CA LEU A 40 -8.24 12.19 6.64
C LEU A 40 -7.31 13.40 6.47
N ALA A 41 -6.86 13.65 5.24
CA ALA A 41 -6.05 14.83 4.94
C ALA A 41 -6.82 16.13 5.22
N GLY A 42 -8.12 16.17 4.92
CA GLY A 42 -9.02 17.28 5.25
C GLY A 42 -9.14 17.54 6.76
N TRP A 43 -8.96 16.50 7.59
CA TRP A 43 -8.86 16.62 9.05
C TRP A 43 -7.44 16.95 9.53
N GLY A 44 -6.50 17.24 8.63
CA GLY A 44 -5.10 17.49 8.96
C GLY A 44 -4.31 16.23 9.32
N MET A 45 -4.85 15.05 9.03
CA MET A 45 -4.25 13.75 9.34
C MET A 45 -3.69 13.12 8.06
N VAL A 46 -2.43 13.41 7.74
CA VAL A 46 -1.73 12.75 6.63
C VAL A 46 -0.81 11.67 7.19
N PRO A 47 -1.02 10.38 6.88
CA PRO A 47 -0.14 9.33 7.36
C PRO A 47 1.24 9.47 6.70
N PRO A 48 2.34 9.32 7.44
CA PRO A 48 3.68 9.41 6.86
C PRO A 48 3.98 8.25 5.90
N VAL A 49 3.45 7.06 6.21
CA VAL A 49 3.52 5.87 5.37
C VAL A 49 2.21 5.09 5.48
N LEU A 50 1.67 4.66 4.35
CA LEU A 50 0.49 3.80 4.27
C LEU A 50 0.90 2.33 4.05
N VAL A 51 0.25 1.42 4.77
CA VAL A 51 0.42 -0.03 4.60
C VAL A 51 -0.91 -0.67 4.22
N ALA A 52 -0.89 -1.67 3.34
CA ALA A 52 -2.09 -2.35 2.90
C ALA A 52 -1.83 -3.80 2.50
N ASP A 53 -2.88 -4.61 2.45
CA ASP A 53 -2.81 -5.99 1.95
C ASP A 53 -2.75 -6.07 0.41
N ALA A 54 -2.64 -7.30 -0.10
CA ALA A 54 -2.52 -7.58 -1.52
C ALA A 54 -3.77 -7.22 -2.35
N GLY A 55 -4.95 -7.14 -1.74
CA GLY A 55 -6.16 -6.67 -2.40
C GLY A 55 -6.03 -5.23 -2.88
N TYR A 56 -5.39 -4.38 -2.08
CA TYR A 56 -5.08 -2.99 -2.43
C TYR A 56 -3.75 -2.90 -3.20
N GLY A 57 -2.71 -3.56 -2.70
CA GLY A 57 -1.36 -3.36 -3.22
C GLY A 57 -1.13 -3.91 -4.61
N GLN A 58 -1.95 -4.84 -5.13
CA GLN A 58 -1.92 -5.26 -6.53
C GLN A 58 -2.54 -4.23 -7.50
N ASN A 59 -3.33 -3.28 -6.98
CA ASN A 59 -4.04 -2.30 -7.79
C ASN A 59 -3.09 -1.14 -8.17
N ALA A 60 -2.90 -0.92 -9.46
CA ALA A 60 -1.99 0.13 -9.95
C ALA A 60 -2.55 1.53 -9.73
N ASP A 61 -3.87 1.71 -9.83
CA ASP A 61 -4.54 2.99 -9.59
C ASP A 61 -4.41 3.42 -8.12
N PHE A 62 -4.53 2.46 -7.19
CA PHE A 62 -4.32 2.72 -5.77
C PHE A 62 -2.91 3.25 -5.49
N ARG A 63 -1.88 2.56 -5.99
CA ARG A 63 -0.47 2.97 -5.79
C ARG A 63 -0.18 4.33 -6.43
N ASP A 64 -0.66 4.55 -7.66
CA ASP A 64 -0.52 5.83 -8.36
C ASP A 64 -1.26 6.97 -7.64
N GLY A 65 -2.41 6.69 -7.03
CA GLY A 65 -3.16 7.62 -6.20
C GLY A 65 -2.41 8.03 -4.93
N LEU A 66 -1.63 7.13 -4.32
CA LEU A 66 -0.74 7.45 -3.19
C LEU A 66 0.45 8.30 -3.64
N ASP A 67 1.08 7.91 -4.76
CA ASP A 67 2.18 8.68 -5.36
C ASP A 67 1.76 10.11 -5.70
N GLY A 68 0.58 10.28 -6.31
CA GLY A 68 0.02 11.60 -6.64
C GLY A 68 -0.28 12.48 -5.43
N ARG A 69 -0.47 11.87 -4.25
CA ARG A 69 -0.66 12.56 -2.96
C ARG A 69 0.65 12.75 -2.17
N GLY A 70 1.78 12.24 -2.68
CA GLY A 70 3.06 12.26 -1.98
C GLY A 70 3.08 11.37 -0.73
N ILE A 71 2.22 10.36 -0.65
CA ILE A 71 2.13 9.46 0.49
C ILE A 71 3.07 8.26 0.26
N GLY A 72 4.03 8.07 1.16
CA GLY A 72 4.88 6.89 1.18
C GLY A 72 4.07 5.62 1.44
N TYR A 73 4.45 4.48 0.87
CA TYR A 73 3.73 3.23 1.09
C TYR A 73 4.62 2.00 1.17
N VAL A 74 4.13 0.98 1.88
CA VAL A 74 4.61 -0.41 1.83
C VAL A 74 3.38 -1.32 1.76
N VAL A 75 3.06 -1.80 0.56
CA VAL A 75 1.82 -2.55 0.30
C VAL A 75 2.13 -3.96 -0.14
N ALA A 76 1.44 -4.94 0.44
CA ALA A 76 1.61 -6.32 0.04
C ALA A 76 1.12 -6.52 -1.40
N VAL A 77 1.71 -7.46 -2.11
CA VAL A 77 1.32 -7.81 -3.48
C VAL A 77 1.31 -9.32 -3.64
N ARG A 78 0.57 -9.80 -4.65
CA ARG A 78 0.61 -11.21 -5.03
C ARG A 78 1.90 -11.51 -5.80
N SER A 79 2.31 -12.77 -5.76
CA SER A 79 3.49 -13.29 -6.46
C SER A 79 3.45 -13.13 -7.98
N ASP A 80 2.25 -12.97 -8.56
CA ASP A 80 1.99 -12.83 -9.99
C ASP A 80 1.99 -11.37 -10.49
N VAL A 81 2.13 -10.39 -9.59
CA VAL A 81 2.35 -8.99 -10.01
C VAL A 81 3.63 -8.93 -10.84
N THR A 82 3.56 -8.29 -12.00
CA THR A 82 4.66 -8.27 -12.96
C THR A 82 5.52 -7.04 -12.79
N VAL A 83 6.83 -7.22 -12.96
CA VAL A 83 7.84 -6.17 -12.83
C VAL A 83 8.92 -6.31 -13.90
N HIS A 84 9.55 -5.21 -14.25
CA HIS A 84 10.86 -5.20 -14.90
C HIS A 84 11.96 -4.98 -13.86
N PRO A 85 13.19 -5.48 -14.10
CA PRO A 85 14.38 -5.05 -13.37
C PRO A 85 14.59 -3.53 -13.40
N GLN A 86 15.33 -2.98 -12.44
CA GLN A 86 15.61 -1.54 -12.37
C GLN A 86 16.33 -1.02 -13.62
N ASP A 87 17.30 -1.78 -14.11
CA ASP A 87 18.18 -1.49 -15.24
C ASP A 87 17.51 -1.73 -16.60
N ALA A 88 16.27 -2.23 -16.62
CA ALA A 88 15.53 -2.39 -17.86
C ALA A 88 15.19 -1.01 -18.46
N GLU A 89 15.50 -0.85 -19.74
CA GLU A 89 15.24 0.38 -20.50
C GLU A 89 14.26 0.15 -21.66
N PRO A 90 13.33 1.08 -21.90
CA PRO A 90 12.46 1.03 -23.07
C PRO A 90 13.25 1.38 -24.34
N VAL A 91 13.02 0.63 -25.42
CA VAL A 91 13.67 0.88 -26.71
C VAL A 91 12.66 1.51 -27.66
N THR A 92 13.05 2.62 -28.30
CA THR A 92 12.31 3.21 -29.42
C THR A 92 12.88 2.66 -30.73
N PRO A 93 12.12 1.87 -31.52
CA PRO A 93 12.59 1.43 -32.82
C PRO A 93 12.77 2.61 -33.78
N PRO A 94 13.69 2.52 -34.76
CA PRO A 94 13.85 3.56 -35.77
C PRO A 94 12.55 3.76 -36.55
N TRP A 95 12.25 5.02 -36.87
CA TRP A 95 11.05 5.37 -37.63
C TRP A 95 11.28 5.12 -39.13
N SER A 96 10.34 4.44 -39.78
CA SER A 96 10.39 4.11 -41.21
C SER A 96 10.11 5.29 -42.14
N GLY A 97 9.89 6.50 -41.62
CA GLY A 97 9.57 7.70 -42.40
C GLY A 97 8.10 7.82 -42.83
N SER A 98 7.28 6.80 -42.57
CA SER A 98 5.84 6.79 -42.87
C SER A 98 5.03 6.31 -41.67
N GLY A 99 3.77 6.74 -41.59
CA GLY A 99 2.87 6.38 -40.49
C GLY A 99 3.20 7.04 -39.14
N ARG A 100 2.60 6.52 -38.07
CA ARG A 100 2.75 7.06 -36.71
C ARG A 100 4.17 6.82 -36.19
N LYS A 101 4.81 7.87 -35.64
CA LYS A 101 6.12 7.74 -34.99
C LYS A 101 6.08 6.65 -33.90
N PRO A 102 7.03 5.70 -33.90
CA PRO A 102 7.08 4.65 -32.90
C PRO A 102 7.22 5.26 -31.51
N GLN A 103 6.66 4.56 -30.53
CA GLN A 103 6.74 4.96 -29.12
C GLN A 103 7.73 4.05 -28.40
N PRO A 104 8.44 4.55 -27.38
CA PRO A 104 9.35 3.72 -26.59
C PRO A 104 8.58 2.59 -25.90
N ARG A 105 9.16 1.38 -25.87
CA ARG A 105 8.58 0.22 -25.18
C ARG A 105 9.66 -0.71 -24.64
N TYR A 106 9.40 -1.30 -23.48
CA TYR A 106 10.15 -2.45 -22.99
C TYR A 106 10.00 -3.62 -23.99
N ARG A 107 11.13 -4.19 -24.41
CA ARG A 107 11.13 -5.33 -25.35
C ARG A 107 11.11 -6.67 -24.64
N ASP A 108 11.75 -6.74 -23.48
CA ASP A 108 11.75 -7.93 -22.65
C ASP A 108 10.39 -8.10 -21.99
N THR A 109 9.99 -9.36 -21.82
CA THR A 109 8.74 -9.70 -21.13
C THR A 109 8.91 -9.41 -19.64
N PRO A 110 7.96 -8.69 -19.00
CA PRO A 110 8.03 -8.48 -17.56
C PRO A 110 7.83 -9.81 -16.81
N SER A 111 8.55 -9.99 -15.72
CA SER A 111 8.51 -11.21 -14.91
C SER A 111 7.61 -11.04 -13.69
N PRO A 112 6.91 -12.08 -13.22
CA PRO A 112 6.26 -12.07 -11.90
C PRO A 112 7.28 -11.76 -10.80
N VAL A 113 6.90 -11.04 -9.74
CA VAL A 113 7.80 -10.67 -8.63
C VAL A 113 8.49 -11.86 -7.95
N ALA A 114 7.88 -13.05 -8.00
CA ALA A 114 8.49 -14.27 -7.48
C ALA A 114 9.74 -14.73 -8.25
N ALA A 115 9.80 -14.47 -9.57
CA ALA A 115 10.89 -14.92 -10.42
C ALA A 115 12.25 -14.23 -10.12
N PRO A 116 12.36 -12.88 -10.10
CA PRO A 116 13.62 -12.23 -9.76
C PRO A 116 14.03 -12.53 -8.31
N ALA A 117 13.08 -12.68 -7.39
CA ALA A 117 13.36 -13.05 -6.01
C ALA A 117 14.00 -14.44 -5.89
N THR A 118 13.43 -15.43 -6.58
CA THR A 118 13.95 -16.80 -6.60
C THR A 118 15.31 -16.86 -7.30
N GLY A 119 15.51 -16.08 -8.37
CA GLY A 119 16.75 -16.02 -9.13
C GLY A 119 17.97 -15.51 -8.35
N GLN A 120 17.78 -14.69 -7.32
CA GLN A 120 18.88 -14.25 -6.43
C GLN A 120 19.38 -15.37 -5.50
N GLY A 121 18.54 -16.38 -5.26
CA GLY A 121 18.85 -17.49 -4.36
C GLY A 121 18.79 -17.14 -2.87
N ARG A 122 18.71 -18.16 -2.03
CA ARG A 122 18.63 -18.02 -0.56
C ARG A 122 19.77 -17.19 0.07
N PRO A 123 21.05 -17.29 -0.36
CA PRO A 123 22.15 -16.55 0.26
C PRO A 123 22.05 -15.02 0.14
N ALA A 124 21.26 -14.51 -0.81
CA ALA A 124 21.04 -13.07 -0.99
C ALA A 124 20.10 -12.49 0.08
N PHE A 125 19.34 -13.33 0.80
CA PHE A 125 18.38 -12.88 1.80
C PHE A 125 19.07 -12.67 3.14
N THR A 126 18.77 -11.55 3.79
CA THR A 126 19.31 -11.17 5.10
C THR A 126 18.28 -11.43 6.19
N GLU A 127 18.69 -12.00 7.32
CA GLU A 127 17.79 -12.16 8.48
C GLU A 127 17.41 -10.78 9.05
N ALA A 128 16.12 -10.60 9.35
CA ALA A 128 15.62 -9.43 10.06
C ALA A 128 14.63 -9.85 11.15
N THR A 129 14.73 -9.18 12.30
CA THR A 129 13.81 -9.32 13.43
C THR A 129 13.04 -8.02 13.59
N TRP A 130 11.70 -8.07 13.70
CA TRP A 130 10.87 -6.85 13.70
C TRP A 130 10.04 -6.64 14.97
N ARG A 131 9.82 -7.68 15.78
CA ARG A 131 9.17 -7.55 17.10
C ARG A 131 9.44 -8.74 17.99
N GLU A 132 9.29 -8.53 19.29
CA GLU A 132 9.16 -9.61 20.25
C GLU A 132 7.71 -10.13 20.22
N GLY A 133 7.52 -11.43 20.00
CA GLY A 133 6.22 -12.09 20.07
C GLY A 133 6.05 -12.86 21.37
N SER A 134 4.83 -13.36 21.64
CA SER A 134 4.57 -14.22 22.80
C SER A 134 5.33 -15.55 22.78
N ARG A 135 5.84 -15.96 21.61
CA ARG A 135 6.65 -17.18 21.39
C ARG A 135 8.13 -16.88 21.11
N GLY A 136 8.59 -15.68 21.43
CA GLY A 136 9.96 -15.22 21.15
C GLY A 136 10.04 -14.24 19.98
N PRO A 137 11.27 -13.88 19.54
CA PRO A 137 11.48 -12.87 18.53
C PRO A 137 10.95 -13.32 17.17
N MET A 138 10.16 -12.47 16.54
CA MET A 138 9.65 -12.70 15.19
C MET A 138 10.72 -12.30 14.19
N ARG A 139 11.31 -13.32 13.57
CA ARG A 139 12.41 -13.23 12.62
C ARG A 139 12.07 -13.99 11.34
N SER A 140 12.65 -13.54 10.23
CA SER A 140 12.57 -14.18 8.91
C SER A 140 13.69 -13.61 8.03
N ARG A 141 13.83 -14.10 6.80
CA ARG A 141 14.84 -13.61 5.86
C ARG A 141 14.20 -12.77 4.78
N PHE A 142 14.83 -11.65 4.45
CA PHE A 142 14.30 -10.67 3.52
C PHE A 142 15.32 -10.25 2.47
N LEU A 143 14.78 -9.85 1.32
CA LEU A 143 15.53 -9.28 0.21
C LEU A 143 14.77 -8.05 -0.29
N ALA A 144 15.49 -6.98 -0.61
CA ALA A 144 14.94 -5.77 -1.21
C ALA A 144 15.59 -5.58 -2.57
N LEU A 145 14.75 -5.48 -3.61
CA LEU A 145 15.18 -5.28 -4.99
C LEU A 145 14.57 -3.99 -5.52
N ARG A 146 15.32 -3.26 -6.34
CA ARG A 146 14.76 -2.17 -7.12
C ARG A 146 14.15 -2.74 -8.39
N VAL A 147 12.91 -2.38 -8.65
CA VAL A 147 12.12 -2.90 -9.77
C VAL A 147 11.26 -1.80 -10.37
N ARG A 148 10.68 -2.05 -11.54
CA ARG A 148 9.70 -1.18 -12.18
C ARG A 148 8.37 -1.94 -12.31
N PRO A 149 7.33 -1.60 -11.53
CA PRO A 149 6.02 -2.24 -11.65
C PRO A 149 5.49 -2.17 -13.08
N ALA A 150 5.22 -3.34 -13.65
CA ALA A 150 4.82 -3.49 -15.04
C ALA A 150 3.30 -3.69 -15.17
N GLY A 151 2.86 -3.96 -16.40
CA GLY A 151 1.45 -4.18 -16.73
C GLY A 151 0.79 -3.01 -17.44
N ILE A 152 -0.34 -3.30 -18.09
CA ILE A 152 -1.03 -2.35 -18.97
C ILE A 152 -1.48 -1.11 -18.19
N ARG A 153 -2.02 -1.28 -16.98
CA ARG A 153 -2.55 -0.16 -16.19
C ARG A 153 -1.43 0.74 -15.66
N ALA A 154 -0.40 0.17 -15.04
CA ALA A 154 0.79 0.91 -14.58
C ALA A 154 1.42 1.73 -15.72
N ARG A 155 1.56 1.15 -16.91
CA ARG A 155 2.06 1.85 -18.10
C ARG A 155 1.18 3.03 -18.53
N ARG A 156 -0.15 2.87 -18.50
CA ARG A 156 -1.09 3.94 -18.87
C ARG A 156 -0.99 5.11 -17.89
N LEU A 157 -0.93 4.82 -16.59
CA LEU A 157 -0.82 5.83 -15.53
C LEU A 157 0.51 6.57 -15.62
N ALA A 158 1.63 5.85 -15.72
CA ALA A 158 2.96 6.44 -15.89
C ALA A 158 3.03 7.37 -17.12
N ARG A 159 2.46 6.93 -18.25
CA ARG A 159 2.39 7.76 -19.46
C ARG A 159 1.54 9.02 -19.25
N ALA A 160 0.37 8.89 -18.62
CA ALA A 160 -0.52 10.03 -18.36
C ALA A 160 0.17 11.05 -17.45
N ALA A 161 0.76 10.59 -16.34
CA ALA A 161 1.48 11.44 -15.39
C ALA A 161 2.70 12.13 -16.03
N ALA A 162 3.51 11.41 -16.80
CA ALA A 162 4.66 12.00 -17.50
C ALA A 162 4.22 13.01 -18.57
N THR A 163 3.19 12.69 -19.36
CA THR A 163 2.68 13.61 -20.38
C THR A 163 2.10 14.88 -19.76
N ALA A 164 1.43 14.78 -18.61
CA ALA A 164 0.91 15.94 -17.88
C ALA A 164 2.02 16.83 -17.31
N ARG A 165 3.12 16.23 -16.82
CA ARG A 165 4.25 16.95 -16.21
C ARG A 165 5.24 17.52 -17.24
N GLU A 166 5.56 16.74 -18.27
CA GLU A 166 6.72 16.97 -19.15
C GLU A 166 6.31 17.12 -20.63
N GLY A 167 5.02 17.02 -20.95
CA GLY A 167 4.48 17.10 -22.32
C GLY A 167 4.83 15.89 -23.20
N CYS A 168 5.76 15.03 -22.76
CA CYS A 168 6.15 13.81 -23.44
C CYS A 168 6.41 12.68 -22.42
N TRP A 169 6.50 11.44 -22.92
CA TRP A 169 6.83 10.28 -22.10
C TRP A 169 7.96 9.49 -22.79
N ASN A 170 9.06 9.29 -22.06
CA ASN A 170 10.23 8.54 -22.52
C ASN A 170 10.05 7.02 -22.47
N GLY A 171 8.88 6.53 -22.02
CA GLY A 171 8.57 5.12 -21.92
C GLY A 171 9.01 4.44 -20.63
N VAL A 172 9.77 5.13 -19.78
CA VAL A 172 10.32 4.57 -18.55
C VAL A 172 9.21 4.48 -17.52
N LEU A 173 9.11 3.30 -16.87
CA LEU A 173 8.17 3.07 -15.77
C LEU A 173 8.76 3.56 -14.44
N PRO A 174 7.93 4.07 -13.51
CA PRO A 174 8.39 4.46 -12.17
C PRO A 174 9.08 3.30 -11.44
N GLU A 175 10.09 3.63 -10.63
CA GLU A 175 10.76 2.65 -9.80
C GLU A 175 10.03 2.43 -8.47
N ALA A 176 10.09 1.21 -7.97
CA ALA A 176 9.65 0.83 -6.63
C ALA A 176 10.67 -0.12 -5.99
N THR A 177 10.67 -0.21 -4.67
CA THR A 177 11.34 -1.26 -3.92
C THR A 177 10.40 -2.46 -3.81
N LEU A 178 10.84 -3.62 -4.26
CA LEU A 178 10.22 -4.91 -4.00
C LEU A 178 10.89 -5.52 -2.77
N LEU A 179 10.16 -5.60 -1.66
CA LEU A 179 10.55 -6.38 -0.49
C LEU A 179 10.00 -7.79 -0.63
N VAL A 180 10.82 -8.79 -0.35
CA VAL A 180 10.45 -10.20 -0.43
C VAL A 180 10.85 -10.90 0.84
N GLU A 181 9.98 -11.78 1.33
CA GLU A 181 10.24 -12.67 2.44
C GLU A 181 10.44 -14.10 1.97
N TRP A 182 11.49 -14.73 2.50
CA TRP A 182 11.74 -16.16 2.32
C TRP A 182 12.00 -16.82 3.68
N PRO A 183 10.95 -17.36 4.33
CA PRO A 183 11.08 -18.05 5.60
C PRO A 183 12.09 -19.21 5.52
N GLU A 184 12.70 -19.57 6.65
CA GLU A 184 13.70 -20.64 6.71
C GLU A 184 13.13 -21.98 6.21
N ASP A 185 11.96 -22.33 6.72
CA ASP A 185 11.25 -23.58 6.49
C ASP A 185 10.45 -23.63 5.18
N ALA A 186 10.39 -22.52 4.42
CA ALA A 186 9.63 -22.46 3.18
C ALA A 186 10.50 -22.84 1.98
N GLU A 187 10.00 -23.65 1.05
CA GLU A 187 10.74 -24.06 -0.15
C GLU A 187 11.02 -22.90 -1.11
N ALA A 188 10.14 -21.89 -1.15
CA ALA A 188 10.19 -20.71 -2.03
C ALA A 188 9.78 -19.42 -1.27
N PRO A 189 10.03 -18.22 -1.81
CA PRO A 189 9.58 -16.98 -1.17
C PRO A 189 8.05 -16.90 -1.08
N THR A 190 7.55 -16.45 0.08
CA THR A 190 6.11 -16.54 0.43
C THR A 190 5.37 -15.23 0.32
N ASP A 191 6.03 -14.13 0.66
CA ASP A 191 5.38 -12.82 0.79
C ASP A 191 6.17 -11.74 0.05
N TYR A 192 5.43 -10.78 -0.51
CA TYR A 192 5.95 -9.76 -1.42
C TYR A 192 5.30 -8.42 -1.10
N TRP A 193 6.06 -7.34 -1.13
CA TRP A 193 5.57 -5.97 -0.97
C TRP A 193 6.20 -5.03 -1.99
N LEU A 194 5.43 -4.06 -2.46
CA LEU A 194 5.94 -2.91 -3.21
C LEU A 194 5.96 -1.67 -2.32
N SER A 195 6.99 -0.85 -2.51
CA SER A 195 7.16 0.40 -1.77
C SER A 195 7.71 1.51 -2.66
N ASN A 196 7.19 2.73 -2.52
CA ASN A 196 7.73 3.94 -3.14
C ASN A 196 8.69 4.70 -2.20
N LEU A 197 9.02 4.15 -1.04
CA LEU A 197 9.93 4.80 -0.09
C LEU A 197 11.33 5.00 -0.70
N PRO A 198 12.11 5.99 -0.22
CA PRO A 198 13.44 6.27 -0.74
C PRO A 198 14.32 5.02 -0.80
N ALA A 199 15.17 4.90 -1.82
CA ALA A 199 16.05 3.73 -1.98
C ALA A 199 17.02 3.54 -0.80
N ALA A 200 17.33 4.61 -0.07
CA ALA A 200 18.14 4.58 1.14
C ALA A 200 17.39 4.08 2.40
N THR A 201 16.09 3.75 2.29
CA THR A 201 15.30 3.25 3.43
C THR A 201 15.91 1.94 3.94
N PRO A 202 16.28 1.85 5.23
CA PRO A 202 16.90 0.64 5.78
C PRO A 202 15.97 -0.57 5.68
N MET A 203 16.55 -1.75 5.45
CA MET A 203 15.82 -3.03 5.42
C MET A 203 14.97 -3.22 6.68
N ALA A 204 15.52 -2.92 7.86
CA ALA A 204 14.81 -3.05 9.13
C ALA A 204 13.52 -2.21 9.16
N GLU A 205 13.53 -1.02 8.58
CA GLU A 205 12.35 -0.14 8.51
C GLU A 205 11.32 -0.67 7.51
N LEU A 206 11.76 -1.13 6.33
CA LEU A 206 10.88 -1.77 5.35
C LEU A 206 10.18 -3.00 5.94
N VAL A 207 10.92 -3.86 6.63
CA VAL A 207 10.37 -5.07 7.28
C VAL A 207 9.41 -4.68 8.41
N ARG A 208 9.77 -3.70 9.24
CA ARG A 208 8.90 -3.20 10.32
C ARG A 208 7.56 -2.73 9.77
N LEU A 209 7.58 -1.91 8.71
CA LEU A 209 6.38 -1.40 8.05
C LEU A 209 5.58 -2.52 7.37
N ALA A 210 6.23 -3.39 6.60
CA ALA A 210 5.58 -4.53 5.95
C ALA A 210 4.85 -5.45 6.95
N LYS A 211 5.43 -5.64 8.14
CA LYS A 211 4.92 -6.53 9.19
C LYS A 211 3.95 -5.85 10.15
N ILE A 212 3.82 -4.52 10.13
CA ILE A 212 2.86 -3.81 10.99
C ILE A 212 1.41 -4.10 10.61
N ARG A 213 1.15 -4.63 9.40
CA ARG A 213 -0.19 -5.05 8.94
C ARG A 213 -0.89 -6.00 9.92
N TRP A 214 -0.15 -6.83 10.64
CA TRP A 214 -0.75 -7.69 11.69
C TRP A 214 -1.51 -6.88 12.75
N ARG A 215 -1.12 -5.62 12.98
CA ARG A 215 -1.83 -4.70 13.87
C ARG A 215 -3.25 -4.43 13.37
N ILE A 216 -3.46 -4.31 12.05
CA ILE A 216 -4.80 -4.13 11.45
C ILE A 216 -5.70 -5.32 11.80
N GLU A 217 -5.20 -6.55 11.66
CA GLU A 217 -5.97 -7.76 12.02
C GLU A 217 -6.28 -7.82 13.53
N HIS A 218 -5.34 -7.37 14.36
CA HIS A 218 -5.54 -7.28 15.80
C HIS A 218 -6.59 -6.23 16.17
N ASP A 219 -6.50 -5.03 15.61
CA ASP A 219 -7.45 -3.93 15.83
C ASP A 219 -8.85 -4.33 15.37
N TYR A 220 -8.99 -5.00 14.21
CA TYR A 220 -10.28 -5.56 13.77
C TYR A 220 -10.82 -6.62 14.72
N ARG A 221 -9.95 -7.47 15.29
CA ARG A 221 -10.39 -8.47 16.26
C ARG A 221 -10.88 -7.81 17.54
N GLU A 222 -10.18 -6.80 18.03
CA GLU A 222 -10.59 -6.01 19.20
C GLU A 222 -11.91 -5.29 18.94
N LEU A 223 -12.05 -4.61 17.80
CA LEU A 223 -13.29 -3.94 17.40
C LEU A 223 -14.47 -4.91 17.37
N LYS A 224 -14.32 -6.09 16.76
CA LYS A 224 -15.39 -7.08 16.66
C LYS A 224 -15.68 -7.75 18.00
N HIS A 225 -14.72 -8.49 18.54
CA HIS A 225 -14.95 -9.36 19.70
C HIS A 225 -14.90 -8.61 21.03
N GLY A 226 -14.04 -7.59 21.14
CA GLY A 226 -13.88 -6.82 22.37
C GLY A 226 -14.91 -5.70 22.52
N LEU A 227 -15.26 -5.03 21.42
CA LEU A 227 -16.11 -3.84 21.42
C LEU A 227 -17.47 -4.04 20.72
N GLY A 228 -17.69 -5.19 20.08
CA GLY A 228 -18.99 -5.54 19.50
C GLY A 228 -19.31 -4.84 18.19
N LEU A 229 -18.31 -4.56 17.33
CA LEU A 229 -18.55 -3.96 16.01
C LEU A 229 -19.59 -4.74 15.19
N ASP A 230 -19.62 -6.06 15.34
CA ASP A 230 -20.55 -6.99 14.66
C ASP A 230 -21.76 -7.40 15.52
N HIS A 231 -21.99 -6.74 16.67
CA HIS A 231 -23.13 -7.02 17.55
C HIS A 231 -24.39 -6.17 17.25
N PHE A 232 -24.36 -5.34 16.20
CA PHE A 232 -25.53 -4.53 15.85
C PHE A 232 -26.65 -5.37 15.21
N GLU A 233 -27.76 -5.52 15.90
CA GLU A 233 -28.94 -6.29 15.44
C GLU A 233 -30.07 -5.41 14.87
N GLY A 234 -29.88 -4.08 14.85
CA GLY A 234 -30.87 -3.14 14.31
C GLY A 234 -30.94 -3.15 12.78
N ARG A 235 -31.93 -2.42 12.22
CA ARG A 235 -32.18 -2.35 10.77
C ARG A 235 -32.13 -0.94 10.18
N SER A 236 -31.92 0.09 11.01
CA SER A 236 -31.84 1.47 10.55
C SER A 236 -30.39 1.86 10.24
N GLY A 237 -30.17 2.54 9.12
CA GLY A 237 -28.85 3.08 8.77
C GLY A 237 -28.32 4.05 9.84
N THR A 238 -29.19 4.90 10.40
CA THR A 238 -28.84 5.79 11.51
C THR A 238 -28.42 5.02 12.76
N GLY A 239 -29.14 3.95 13.12
CA GLY A 239 -28.79 3.11 14.27
C GLY A 239 -27.45 2.42 14.09
N TRP A 240 -27.19 1.89 12.89
CA TRP A 240 -25.90 1.29 12.53
C TRP A 240 -24.77 2.32 12.62
N HIS A 241 -24.98 3.53 12.10
CA HIS A 241 -23.99 4.60 12.14
C HIS A 241 -23.65 5.01 13.58
N HIS A 242 -24.66 5.17 14.45
CA HIS A 242 -24.43 5.46 15.86
C HIS A 242 -23.62 4.35 16.54
N HIS A 243 -23.96 3.08 16.28
CA HIS A 243 -23.24 1.93 16.83
C HIS A 243 -21.76 1.93 16.42
N VAL A 244 -21.48 1.99 15.12
CA VAL A 244 -20.09 1.99 14.60
C VAL A 244 -19.31 3.19 15.13
N THR A 245 -19.94 4.36 15.26
CA THR A 245 -19.30 5.56 15.83
C THR A 245 -18.89 5.34 17.28
N LEU A 246 -19.79 4.80 18.13
CA LEU A 246 -19.50 4.54 19.54
C LEU A 246 -18.41 3.47 19.71
N VAL A 247 -18.46 2.39 18.93
CA VAL A 247 -17.42 1.35 18.92
C VAL A 247 -16.07 1.93 18.53
N THR A 248 -16.03 2.79 17.50
CA THR A 248 -14.79 3.46 17.05
C THR A 248 -14.25 4.42 18.12
N ALA A 249 -15.12 5.19 18.78
CA ALA A 249 -14.72 6.08 19.88
C ALA A 249 -14.17 5.30 21.09
N ALA A 250 -14.79 4.17 21.45
CA ALA A 250 -14.29 3.28 22.50
C ALA A 250 -12.91 2.70 22.14
N HIS A 251 -12.72 2.27 20.89
CA HIS A 251 -11.44 1.78 20.40
C HIS A 251 -10.34 2.85 20.45
N ALA A 252 -10.66 4.08 20.04
CA ALA A 252 -9.75 5.21 20.14
C ALA A 252 -9.35 5.46 21.61
N PHE A 253 -10.33 5.50 22.53
CA PHE A 253 -10.07 5.66 23.96
C PHE A 253 -9.12 4.58 24.50
N LEU A 254 -9.37 3.30 24.21
CA LEU A 254 -8.49 2.21 24.64
C LEU A 254 -7.09 2.31 24.04
N THR A 255 -6.99 2.75 22.79
CA THR A 255 -5.71 2.98 22.12
C THR A 255 -4.91 4.08 22.81
N GLU A 256 -5.54 5.19 23.16
CA GLU A 256 -4.91 6.27 23.94
C GLU A 256 -4.44 5.78 25.31
N GLN A 257 -5.25 5.00 26.04
CA GLN A 257 -4.83 4.45 27.34
C GLN A 257 -3.61 3.50 27.22
N ARG A 258 -3.47 2.80 26.10
CA ARG A 258 -2.29 1.95 25.83
C ARG A 258 -1.04 2.77 25.49
N LEU A 259 -1.21 3.91 24.83
CA LEU A 259 -0.10 4.79 24.45
C LEU A 259 0.39 5.62 25.63
N ALA A 260 -0.48 5.92 26.60
CA ALA A 260 -0.17 6.70 27.81
C ALA A 260 -0.59 5.96 29.10
N PRO A 261 0.11 4.87 29.48
CA PRO A 261 -0.26 4.10 30.66
C PRO A 261 -0.08 4.93 31.95
N LYS A 262 -1.12 4.98 32.80
CA LYS A 262 -1.11 5.72 34.09
C LYS A 262 -0.17 5.14 35.15
N ALA A 263 0.31 3.91 34.97
CA ALA A 263 1.30 3.27 35.83
C ALA A 263 2.24 2.42 34.96
N ASP A 264 3.52 2.41 35.30
CA ASP A 264 4.52 1.48 34.74
C ASP A 264 4.17 0.05 35.15
N THR A 265 3.21 -0.55 34.44
CA THR A 265 2.96 -1.98 34.55
C THR A 265 4.15 -2.68 33.91
N ALA A 266 4.76 -3.65 34.60
CA ALA A 266 5.82 -4.48 34.05
C ALA A 266 5.41 -4.93 32.63
N ALA A 267 6.18 -4.50 31.64
CA ALA A 267 5.76 -4.51 30.24
C ALA A 267 5.31 -5.92 29.83
N SER A 268 4.02 -6.06 29.51
CA SER A 268 3.54 -7.23 28.80
C SER A 268 4.32 -7.32 27.47
N PRO A 269 4.88 -8.48 27.08
CA PRO A 269 5.69 -8.60 25.86
C PRO A 269 4.99 -8.10 24.59
N SER A 270 3.66 -8.04 24.61
CA SER A 270 2.80 -7.61 23.50
C SER A 270 2.72 -6.10 23.26
N THR A 271 3.15 -5.25 24.20
CA THR A 271 2.97 -3.78 24.13
C THR A 271 4.26 -3.00 23.91
N ARG A 272 5.40 -3.67 23.69
CA ARG A 272 6.67 -2.98 23.45
C ARG A 272 6.67 -2.35 22.05
N SER A 273 6.32 -1.07 21.99
CA SER A 273 6.76 -0.15 20.94
C SER A 273 8.29 -0.21 20.89
N SER A 274 8.87 -0.53 19.74
CA SER A 274 10.33 -0.62 19.56
C SER A 274 11.01 0.74 19.35
N THR A 275 10.41 1.84 19.81
CA THR A 275 11.10 3.14 19.81
C THR A 275 10.64 4.02 20.98
N PRO A 276 11.56 4.62 21.75
CA PRO A 276 11.22 5.78 22.56
C PRO A 276 10.95 6.94 21.61
N SER A 277 9.73 7.48 21.64
CA SER A 277 9.41 8.76 21.02
C SER A 277 10.31 9.83 21.62
N ARG A 278 11.42 10.15 20.96
CA ARG A 278 12.15 11.39 21.20
C ARG A 278 11.43 12.49 20.41
N THR A 279 10.60 13.23 21.11
CA THR A 279 10.23 14.60 20.74
C THR A 279 11.47 15.48 20.83
N CYS A 280 11.87 16.05 19.69
CA CYS A 280 12.46 17.39 19.49
C CYS A 280 12.38 17.69 18.00
#